data_AF-A0A970DZT9-F1
#
_entry.id   AF-A0A970DZT9-F1
#
_cell.length_a   1.000
_cell.length_b   1.000
_cell.length_c   1.000
_cell.angle_alpha   90.00
_cell.angle_beta   90.00
_cell.angle_gamma   90.00
#
_symmetry.space_group_name_H-M   'P 1'
#
loop_
_entity.id
_entity.type
_entity.pdbx_description
1 polymer ?
#
loop_
_entity_poly.entity_id
_entity_poly.type
_entity_poly.pdbx_seq_one_letter_code
_entity_poly.pdbx_strand_id
1 'polypeptide(L)'
;MHNRLLGVLVACAAFLCASTLAHAQIQAFIMPDSGFLRVDGQVTINPAGPQFSLRLFPGAQVTVLWTEGIEDYSIDRGFLGTVVTVRLREYGSARELHLAYEGFLALQNDPLTLGRDSLWFPEFSIPVEVSQFFIQHPDDWHLYQPQDSYPVLVLSTQSDLDINKVQIVKEPIAPAEPPPFPDEEAPSPEPAQTELAQIEPMQVEPAQAESIPEPPAAEPIPSAEPPAPPISLAVRSDGPAGELSNLIVRWDEAVSARNVDFLTAHIGAELRKQGLVDYLKNIPSAVLPLESQITNLEITERDGTLTTIMISGGQPLYDAFMVWIKIADGWELQRFTMHPHQPAAPQGLIDSIKGYVRELQEAAAVDREVIEELLGLPDPAQRAIAVSLFQGLNKEEPWQVIVTNPREFRATILVRHSPRTDVAIDLELAAEPTGWRVASFHAYPIN
;
A
#
# COMPACT_ATOMS: atom_id res chain seq x y z
N MET A 1 -20.88 62.71 29.32
CA MET A 1 -20.71 61.26 29.55
C MET A 1 -21.16 60.38 28.38
N HIS A 2 -22.04 60.84 27.48
CA HIS A 2 -22.52 60.06 26.32
C HIS A 2 -21.44 59.67 25.29
N ASN A 3 -20.47 60.56 24.98
CA ASN A 3 -19.48 60.28 23.93
C ASN A 3 -18.41 59.24 24.32
N ARG A 4 -18.24 58.94 25.61
CA ARG A 4 -17.29 57.90 26.06
C ARG A 4 -17.89 56.49 25.95
N LEU A 5 -19.22 56.37 26.09
CA LEU A 5 -19.91 55.09 26.01
C LEU A 5 -20.01 54.60 24.56
N LEU A 6 -20.20 55.53 23.61
CA LEU A 6 -20.24 55.22 22.18
C LEU A 6 -18.88 54.75 21.65
N GLY A 7 -17.78 55.34 22.12
CA GLY A 7 -16.42 54.93 21.73
C GLY A 7 -16.06 53.52 22.20
N VAL A 8 -16.49 53.13 23.41
CA VAL A 8 -16.27 51.77 23.94
C VAL A 8 -17.13 50.75 23.20
N LEU A 9 -18.38 51.08 22.85
CA LEU A 9 -19.25 50.19 22.08
C LEU A 9 -18.74 49.96 20.65
N VAL A 10 -18.22 50.99 19.98
CA VAL A 10 -17.62 50.84 18.64
C VAL A 10 -16.30 50.07 18.71
N ALA A 11 -15.48 50.27 19.75
CA ALA A 11 -14.26 49.48 19.96
C ALA A 11 -14.54 48.01 20.28
N CYS A 12 -15.58 47.72 21.08
CA CYS A 12 -16.03 46.34 21.35
C CYS A 12 -16.64 45.68 20.10
N ALA A 13 -17.42 46.42 19.30
CA ALA A 13 -17.93 45.91 18.03
C ALA A 13 -16.81 45.64 17.01
N ALA A 14 -15.79 46.50 16.94
CA ALA A 14 -14.62 46.28 16.09
C ALA A 14 -13.76 45.10 16.56
N PHE A 15 -13.64 44.87 17.88
CA PHE A 15 -12.94 43.70 18.43
C PHE A 15 -13.74 42.39 18.25
N LEU A 16 -15.08 42.45 18.27
CA LEU A 16 -15.95 41.29 18.02
C LEU A 16 -16.05 40.94 16.52
N CYS A 17 -15.80 41.88 15.61
CA CYS A 17 -15.72 41.60 14.17
C CYS A 17 -14.31 41.21 13.68
N ALA A 18 -13.30 41.24 14.58
CA ALA A 18 -11.92 40.84 14.29
C ALA A 18 -11.57 39.44 14.82
N SER A 19 -12.56 38.63 15.20
CA SER A 19 -12.38 37.17 15.25
C SER A 19 -12.19 36.70 13.81
N THR A 20 -10.92 36.69 13.41
CA THR A 20 -10.39 36.01 12.25
C THR A 20 -11.24 34.79 11.93
N LEU A 21 -11.93 34.84 10.79
CA LEU A 21 -12.39 33.64 10.10
C LEU A 21 -11.13 32.78 9.91
N ALA A 22 -10.94 31.79 10.79
CA ALA A 22 -9.98 30.72 10.55
C ALA A 22 -10.51 30.02 9.31
N HIS A 23 -9.93 30.34 8.16
CA HIS A 23 -10.32 29.70 6.92
C HIS A 23 -9.56 28.37 6.87
N ALA A 24 -10.27 27.30 6.54
CA ALA A 24 -9.69 25.99 6.27
C ALA A 24 -8.47 26.11 5.33
N GLN A 25 -7.28 25.84 5.86
CA GLN A 25 -5.99 26.01 5.19
C GLN A 25 -5.22 24.70 5.22
N ILE A 26 -4.62 24.32 4.09
CA ILE A 26 -3.76 23.15 3.97
C ILE A 26 -2.33 23.60 3.69
N GLN A 27 -1.39 23.12 4.49
CA GLN A 27 0.04 23.27 4.27
C GLN A 27 0.64 21.91 3.90
N ALA A 28 1.27 21.83 2.72
CA ALA A 28 1.96 20.62 2.27
C ALA A 28 3.45 20.92 2.10
N PHE A 29 4.29 20.08 2.70
CA PHE A 29 5.74 20.08 2.52
C PHE A 29 6.13 18.84 1.72
N ILE A 30 6.81 19.05 0.60
CA ILE A 30 7.14 18.02 -0.39
C ILE A 30 8.67 17.99 -0.58
N MET A 31 9.27 16.81 -0.51
CA MET A 31 10.66 16.58 -0.92
C MET A 31 10.69 15.59 -2.09
N PRO A 32 10.67 16.08 -3.34
CA PRO A 32 10.52 15.25 -4.54
C PRO A 32 11.55 14.11 -4.61
N ASP A 33 12.82 14.38 -4.32
CA ASP A 33 13.92 13.40 -4.41
C ASP A 33 13.73 12.17 -3.52
N SER A 34 13.09 12.36 -2.36
CA SER A 34 12.85 11.29 -1.40
C SER A 34 11.44 10.70 -1.49
N GLY A 35 10.54 11.35 -2.22
CA GLY A 35 9.11 11.06 -2.15
C GLY A 35 8.43 11.50 -0.86
N PHE A 36 9.13 12.13 0.08
CA PHE A 36 8.53 12.51 1.36
C PHE A 36 7.48 13.61 1.18
N LEU A 37 6.32 13.37 1.79
CA LEU A 37 5.20 14.30 1.86
C LEU A 37 4.78 14.43 3.32
N ARG A 38 4.59 15.67 3.77
CA ARG A 38 3.89 15.99 5.02
C ARG A 38 2.81 17.01 4.72
N VAL A 39 1.59 16.71 5.15
CA VAL A 39 0.44 17.61 5.03
C VAL A 39 -0.08 17.91 6.44
N ASP A 40 -0.36 19.18 6.70
CA ASP A 40 -0.96 19.66 7.94
C ASP A 40 -2.00 20.72 7.57
N GLY A 41 -3.21 20.60 8.09
CA GLY A 41 -4.14 21.71 8.00
C GLY A 41 -5.54 21.42 8.50
N GLN A 42 -6.42 22.31 8.07
CA GLN A 42 -7.84 22.33 8.42
C GLN A 42 -8.66 22.22 7.14
N VAL A 43 -9.67 21.35 7.16
CA VAL A 43 -10.69 21.25 6.11
C VAL A 43 -12.07 21.42 6.72
N THR A 44 -12.97 22.14 6.05
CA THR A 44 -14.36 22.20 6.47
C THR A 44 -15.08 20.98 5.93
N ILE A 45 -15.61 20.14 6.82
CA ILE A 45 -16.38 18.94 6.45
C ILE A 45 -17.87 19.16 6.71
N ASN A 46 -18.74 18.56 5.88
CA ASN A 46 -20.18 18.57 6.09
C ASN A 46 -20.75 17.14 6.19
N PRO A 47 -20.58 16.47 7.35
CA PRO A 47 -20.99 15.08 7.53
C PRO A 47 -22.52 14.97 7.55
N ALA A 48 -23.08 14.26 6.57
CA ALA A 48 -24.53 13.98 6.51
C ALA A 48 -24.97 12.83 7.43
N GLY A 49 -24.01 12.04 7.95
CA GLY A 49 -24.25 10.87 8.79
C GLY A 49 -23.22 10.74 9.91
N PRO A 50 -23.40 9.73 10.78
CA PRO A 50 -22.54 9.52 11.95
C PRO A 50 -21.16 8.98 11.60
N GLN A 51 -20.87 8.71 10.33
CA GLN A 51 -19.61 8.15 9.89
C GLN A 51 -19.20 8.76 8.56
N PHE A 52 -17.90 9.00 8.40
CA PHE A 52 -17.28 9.28 7.12
C PHE A 52 -15.92 8.59 7.04
N SER A 53 -15.39 8.46 5.83
CA SER A 53 -14.02 7.98 5.62
C SER A 53 -13.22 8.96 4.78
N LEU A 54 -11.91 8.89 4.94
CA LEU A 54 -10.95 9.53 4.04
C LEU A 54 -9.88 8.52 3.63
N ARG A 55 -9.42 8.63 2.39
CA ARG A 55 -8.37 7.78 1.81
C ARG A 55 -7.13 8.60 1.52
N LEU A 56 -6.01 8.15 2.08
CA LEU A 56 -4.66 8.68 1.90
C LEU A 56 -3.81 7.71 1.07
N PHE A 57 -2.63 8.15 0.65
CA PHE A 57 -1.67 7.30 -0.04
C PHE A 57 -1.23 6.08 0.80
N PRO A 58 -0.74 5.01 0.16
CA PRO A 58 -0.31 3.79 0.85
C PRO A 58 0.80 4.08 1.87
N GLY A 59 0.65 3.57 3.09
CA GLY A 59 1.66 3.74 4.15
C GLY A 59 1.67 5.11 4.83
N ALA A 60 0.73 6.01 4.51
CA ALA A 60 0.57 7.29 5.21
C ALA A 60 0.40 7.10 6.74
N GLN A 61 1.10 7.94 7.50
CA GLN A 61 1.01 8.03 8.95
C GLN A 61 0.17 9.24 9.33
N VAL A 62 -0.99 9.01 9.93
CA VAL A 62 -1.84 10.09 10.47
C VAL A 62 -1.23 10.56 11.78
N THR A 63 -0.79 11.82 11.83
CA THR A 63 -0.16 12.45 12.99
C THR A 63 -1.13 13.32 13.79
N VAL A 64 -2.14 13.91 13.12
CA VAL A 64 -3.24 14.64 13.76
C VAL A 64 -4.56 14.26 13.08
N LEU A 65 -5.58 13.96 13.87
CA LEU A 65 -6.95 13.78 13.42
C LEU A 65 -7.90 14.27 14.52
N TRP A 66 -8.54 15.41 14.29
CA TRP A 66 -9.41 16.00 15.29
C TRP A 66 -10.53 16.84 14.68
N THR A 67 -11.74 16.63 15.15
CA THR A 67 -12.88 17.54 14.96
C THR A 67 -13.79 17.41 16.18
N GLU A 68 -14.67 18.38 16.39
CA GLU A 68 -15.66 18.28 17.46
C GLU A 68 -16.58 17.08 17.23
N GLY A 69 -16.77 16.29 18.30
CA GLY A 69 -17.70 15.18 18.31
C GLY A 69 -17.19 13.87 17.72
N ILE A 70 -15.89 13.68 17.51
CA ILE A 70 -15.33 12.34 17.23
C ILE A 70 -15.65 11.43 18.42
N GLU A 71 -16.36 10.33 18.14
CA GLU A 71 -16.63 9.25 19.09
C GLU A 71 -15.50 8.22 19.05
N ASP A 72 -15.16 7.76 17.85
CA ASP A 72 -14.04 6.86 17.58
C ASP A 72 -13.47 7.10 16.16
N TYR A 73 -12.32 6.48 15.89
CA TYR A 73 -11.79 6.34 14.55
C TYR A 73 -10.97 5.05 14.42
N SER A 74 -10.89 4.53 13.21
CA SER A 74 -10.02 3.41 12.84
C SER A 74 -9.13 3.79 11.66
N ILE A 75 -7.95 3.18 11.59
CA ILE A 75 -6.99 3.35 10.50
C ILE A 75 -6.67 1.97 9.97
N ASP A 76 -7.00 1.75 8.69
CA ASP A 76 -6.63 0.56 7.93
C ASP A 76 -5.56 0.94 6.90
N ARG A 77 -4.45 0.20 6.89
CA ARG A 77 -3.31 0.44 6.01
C ARG A 77 -3.23 -0.69 4.99
N GLY A 78 -3.66 -0.39 3.77
CA GLY A 78 -3.59 -1.32 2.65
C GLY A 78 -2.66 -0.83 1.54
N PHE A 79 -2.39 -1.72 0.59
CA PHE A 79 -1.61 -1.40 -0.61
C PHE A 79 -2.27 -0.31 -1.49
N LEU A 80 -3.60 -0.22 -1.48
CA LEU A 80 -4.36 0.76 -2.26
C LEU A 80 -4.53 2.12 -1.56
N GLY A 81 -4.01 2.26 -0.34
CA GLY A 81 -4.11 3.47 0.44
C GLY A 81 -4.28 3.21 1.93
N THR A 82 -4.14 4.28 2.70
CA THR A 82 -4.49 4.29 4.12
C THR A 82 -5.91 4.85 4.25
N VAL A 83 -6.84 4.02 4.71
CA VAL A 83 -8.24 4.41 4.92
C VAL A 83 -8.44 4.75 6.39
N VAL A 84 -8.90 5.97 6.65
CA VAL A 84 -9.28 6.42 7.98
C VAL A 84 -10.79 6.50 8.03
N THR A 85 -11.40 5.74 8.93
CA THR A 85 -12.85 5.79 9.17
C THR A 85 -13.09 6.52 10.48
N VAL A 86 -13.93 7.56 10.44
CA VAL A 86 -14.24 8.41 11.59
C VAL A 86 -15.71 8.30 11.91
N ARG A 87 -16.01 8.11 13.20
CA ARG A 87 -17.38 8.14 13.73
C ARG A 87 -17.60 9.39 14.55
N LEU A 88 -18.73 10.05 14.32
CA LEU A 88 -19.15 11.27 14.99
C LEU A 88 -20.37 11.02 15.85
N ARG A 89 -20.35 11.54 17.07
CA ARG A 89 -21.51 11.61 17.96
C ARG A 89 -22.59 12.56 17.44
N GLU A 90 -22.17 13.66 16.83
CA GLU A 90 -23.04 14.70 16.29
C GLU A 90 -22.69 14.95 14.83
N TYR A 91 -23.67 15.11 13.95
CA TYR A 91 -23.49 15.33 12.51
C TYR A 91 -24.63 16.20 11.94
N GLY A 92 -24.56 16.57 10.67
CA GLY A 92 -25.56 17.42 9.99
C GLY A 92 -25.26 18.92 10.01
N SER A 93 -24.07 19.30 10.51
CA SER A 93 -23.56 20.67 10.48
C SER A 93 -22.13 20.69 9.98
N ALA A 94 -21.79 21.75 9.24
CA ALA A 94 -20.42 22.01 8.81
C ALA A 94 -19.51 22.22 10.04
N ARG A 95 -18.30 21.66 10.00
CA ARG A 95 -17.30 21.78 11.08
C ARG A 95 -15.88 21.66 10.54
N GLU A 96 -14.93 22.12 11.32
CA GLU A 96 -13.51 22.04 10.98
C GLU A 96 -12.93 20.69 11.40
N LEU A 97 -12.28 20.02 10.45
CA LEU A 97 -11.45 18.84 10.67
C LEU A 97 -9.98 19.26 10.57
N HIS A 98 -9.27 19.10 11.67
CA HIS A 98 -7.83 19.21 11.73
C HIS A 98 -7.23 17.86 11.34
N LEU A 99 -6.41 17.86 10.30
CA LEU A 99 -5.82 16.66 9.73
C LEU A 99 -4.35 16.92 9.42
N ALA A 100 -3.49 16.08 9.97
CA ALA A 100 -2.09 16.02 9.58
C ALA A 100 -1.66 14.58 9.32
N TYR A 101 -0.88 14.38 8.27
CA TYR A 101 -0.34 13.08 7.89
C TYR A 101 0.99 13.23 7.15
N GLU A 102 1.81 12.20 7.21
CA GLU A 102 3.12 12.16 6.55
C GLU A 102 3.46 10.77 6.01
N GLY A 103 4.43 10.70 5.11
CA GLY A 103 4.93 9.45 4.56
C GLY A 103 5.65 9.63 3.24
N PHE A 104 5.83 8.53 2.51
CA PHE A 104 6.59 8.50 1.26
C PHE A 104 5.68 8.12 0.09
N LEU A 105 5.67 8.95 -0.94
CA LEU A 105 5.03 8.68 -2.21
C LEU A 105 6.01 7.99 -3.15
N ALA A 106 5.50 7.04 -3.95
CA ALA A 106 6.24 6.46 -5.06
C ALA A 106 6.25 7.46 -6.23
N LEU A 107 7.11 8.47 -6.13
CA LEU A 107 7.28 9.51 -7.13
C LEU A 107 8.23 9.00 -8.22
N GLN A 108 7.80 9.09 -9.48
CA GLN A 108 8.62 8.77 -10.64
C GLN A 108 8.55 9.92 -11.64
N ASN A 109 9.69 10.27 -12.24
CA ASN A 109 9.85 11.24 -13.33
C ASN A 109 9.83 12.74 -12.93
N ASP A 110 10.42 13.56 -13.79
CA ASP A 110 10.30 15.03 -13.86
C ASP A 110 9.67 15.38 -15.23
N PRO A 111 8.51 16.08 -15.28
CA PRO A 111 7.79 16.70 -14.18
C PRO A 111 7.01 15.71 -13.31
N LEU A 112 7.04 15.97 -12.01
CA LEU A 112 6.27 15.27 -11.00
C LEU A 112 4.81 15.75 -11.03
N THR A 113 3.86 14.84 -11.22
CA THR A 113 2.43 15.17 -11.15
C THR A 113 1.79 14.54 -9.92
N LEU A 114 1.44 15.37 -8.93
CA LEU A 114 0.64 15.00 -7.76
C LEU A 114 -0.83 15.26 -8.05
N GLY A 115 -1.46 14.26 -8.66
CA GLY A 115 -2.89 14.26 -8.93
C GLY A 115 -3.68 13.37 -7.97
N ARG A 116 -4.93 13.11 -8.32
CA ARG A 116 -5.84 12.23 -7.59
C ARG A 116 -5.24 10.84 -7.31
N ASP A 117 -4.53 10.26 -8.29
CA ASP A 117 -3.95 8.91 -8.17
C ASP A 117 -2.79 8.83 -7.17
N SER A 118 -2.11 9.95 -6.92
CA SER A 118 -1.06 10.02 -5.88
C SER A 118 -1.63 10.08 -4.46
N LEU A 119 -2.92 10.43 -4.32
CA LEU A 119 -3.59 10.64 -3.03
C LEU A 119 -2.79 11.57 -2.09
N TRP A 120 -2.08 12.55 -2.65
CA TRP A 120 -1.31 13.52 -1.88
C TRP A 120 -2.23 14.39 -1.00
N PHE A 121 -3.45 14.66 -1.50
CA PHE A 121 -4.56 15.22 -0.74
C PHE A 121 -5.62 14.13 -0.50
N PRO A 122 -6.30 14.06 0.66
CA PRO A 122 -7.18 12.94 0.95
C PRO A 122 -8.41 12.96 0.06
N GLU A 123 -8.89 11.78 -0.30
CA GLU A 123 -10.23 11.63 -0.87
C GLU A 123 -11.24 11.39 0.25
N PHE A 124 -12.18 12.32 0.42
CA PHE A 124 -13.22 12.22 1.44
C PHE A 124 -14.46 11.54 0.89
N SER A 125 -15.12 10.72 1.71
CA SER A 125 -16.44 10.14 1.42
C SER A 125 -17.59 11.13 1.61
N ILE A 126 -17.29 12.37 1.99
CA ILE A 126 -18.25 13.45 2.26
C ILE A 126 -17.76 14.74 1.60
N PRO A 127 -18.66 15.72 1.35
CA PRO A 127 -18.26 17.02 0.84
C PRO A 127 -17.29 17.72 1.79
N VAL A 128 -16.23 18.30 1.21
CA VAL A 128 -15.23 19.10 1.91
C VAL A 128 -15.00 20.43 1.20
N GLU A 129 -14.73 21.47 1.97
CA GLU A 129 -14.33 22.78 1.48
C GLU A 129 -12.94 23.11 2.00
N VAL A 130 -12.05 23.49 1.08
CA VAL A 130 -10.69 23.95 1.38
C VAL A 130 -10.57 25.36 0.83
N SER A 131 -10.09 26.30 1.65
CA SER A 131 -9.99 27.70 1.22
C SER A 131 -8.68 27.98 0.50
N GLN A 132 -7.56 27.43 0.98
CA GLN A 132 -6.23 27.72 0.43
C GLN A 132 -5.24 26.56 0.64
N PHE A 133 -4.32 26.40 -0.33
CA PHE A 133 -3.18 25.49 -0.25
C PHE A 133 -1.87 26.28 -0.18
N PHE A 134 -1.00 25.92 0.74
CA PHE A 134 0.35 26.44 0.90
C PHE A 134 1.34 25.32 0.69
N ILE A 135 2.04 25.35 -0.44
CA ILE A 135 2.97 24.29 -0.81
C ILE A 135 4.40 24.76 -0.56
N GLN A 136 5.15 23.98 0.21
CA GLN A 136 6.58 24.16 0.45
C GLN A 136 7.34 23.06 -0.28
N HIS A 137 8.31 23.47 -1.09
CA HIS A 137 9.18 22.59 -1.86
C HIS A 137 10.62 23.17 -1.88
N PRO A 138 11.63 22.39 -2.26
CA PRO A 138 13.00 22.88 -2.42
C PRO A 138 13.11 24.01 -3.47
N ASP A 139 14.09 24.90 -3.32
CA ASP A 139 14.25 26.11 -4.12
C ASP A 139 14.58 25.85 -5.61
N ASP A 140 15.12 24.68 -5.91
CA ASP A 140 15.46 24.20 -7.25
C ASP A 140 14.27 23.59 -8.01
N TRP A 141 13.11 23.49 -7.35
CA TRP A 141 11.87 23.01 -7.95
C TRP A 141 10.89 24.16 -8.20
N HIS A 142 10.13 24.04 -9.28
CA HIS A 142 9.09 24.98 -9.68
C HIS A 142 7.71 24.34 -9.54
N LEU A 143 6.80 25.03 -8.86
CA LEU A 143 5.42 24.60 -8.65
C LEU A 143 4.47 25.21 -9.68
N TYR A 144 3.67 24.35 -10.30
CA TYR A 144 2.56 24.73 -11.14
C TYR A 144 1.25 24.13 -10.61
N GLN A 145 0.18 24.93 -10.61
CA GLN A 145 -1.15 24.53 -10.13
C GLN A 145 -2.17 24.64 -11.26
N PRO A 146 -2.57 23.52 -11.90
CA PRO A 146 -3.68 23.48 -12.84
C PRO A 146 -4.99 23.85 -12.14
N GLN A 147 -5.89 24.55 -12.85
CA GLN A 147 -7.26 24.78 -12.36
C GLN A 147 -8.10 23.54 -12.62
N ASP A 148 -8.15 22.64 -11.63
CA ASP A 148 -8.99 21.44 -11.64
C ASP A 148 -9.86 21.33 -10.38
N SER A 149 -10.89 20.48 -10.44
CA SER A 149 -11.82 20.21 -9.33
C SER A 149 -11.19 19.46 -8.14
N TYR A 150 -10.07 18.77 -8.38
CA TYR A 150 -9.21 18.18 -7.36
C TYR A 150 -7.87 18.92 -7.39
N PRO A 151 -7.21 19.17 -6.25
CA PRO A 151 -5.98 19.94 -6.25
C PRO A 151 -4.86 19.12 -6.91
N VAL A 152 -4.45 19.53 -8.11
CA VAL A 152 -3.32 18.93 -8.82
C VAL A 152 -2.11 19.83 -8.61
N LEU A 153 -0.96 19.23 -8.28
CA LEU A 153 0.32 19.94 -8.24
C LEU A 153 1.25 19.33 -9.28
N VAL A 154 1.93 20.18 -10.04
CA VAL A 154 3.02 19.77 -10.90
C VAL A 154 4.30 20.40 -10.38
N LEU A 155 5.29 19.60 -10.04
CA LEU A 155 6.62 20.06 -9.64
C LEU A 155 7.63 19.68 -10.72
N SER A 156 8.51 20.60 -11.11
CA SER A 156 9.58 20.31 -12.08
C SER A 156 10.86 21.05 -11.75
N THR A 157 12.01 20.48 -12.12
CA THR A 157 13.29 21.21 -12.08
C THR A 157 13.44 22.19 -13.26
N GLN A 158 12.56 22.09 -14.28
CA GLN A 158 12.55 22.97 -15.44
C GLN A 158 11.72 24.23 -15.16
N SER A 159 12.34 25.40 -15.28
CA SER A 159 11.70 26.69 -15.01
C SER A 159 10.70 27.16 -16.10
N ASP A 160 10.81 26.62 -17.31
CA ASP A 160 10.07 27.04 -18.52
C ASP A 160 9.04 26.01 -18.99
N LEU A 161 8.59 25.13 -18.09
CA LEU A 161 7.62 24.09 -18.39
C LEU A 161 6.29 24.68 -18.89
N ASP A 162 5.92 24.38 -20.14
CA ASP A 162 4.63 24.76 -20.72
C ASP A 162 3.53 23.81 -20.22
N ILE A 163 2.89 24.18 -19.11
CA ILE A 163 1.84 23.38 -18.44
C ILE A 163 0.67 22.98 -19.35
N ASN A 164 0.44 23.69 -20.46
CA ASN A 164 -0.62 23.35 -21.42
C ASN A 164 -0.20 22.25 -22.40
N LYS A 165 1.11 21.99 -22.50
CA LYS A 165 1.70 20.90 -23.30
C LYS A 165 2.11 19.71 -22.46
N VAL A 166 2.21 19.87 -21.14
CA VAL A 166 2.23 18.74 -20.20
C VAL A 166 0.86 18.08 -20.35
N GLN A 167 0.77 17.09 -21.25
CA GLN A 167 -0.41 16.23 -21.27
C GLN A 167 -0.49 15.64 -19.87
N ILE A 168 -1.55 15.97 -19.13
CA ILE A 168 -1.96 15.16 -17.98
C ILE A 168 -2.44 13.86 -18.60
N VAL A 169 -1.47 13.02 -18.95
CA VAL A 169 -1.67 11.77 -19.64
C VAL A 169 -2.50 10.89 -18.71
N LYS A 170 -3.80 10.78 -18.99
CA LYS A 170 -4.67 9.71 -18.46
C LYS A 170 -4.38 8.36 -19.14
N GLU A 171 -3.19 8.15 -19.69
CA GLU A 171 -2.83 6.87 -20.27
C GLU A 171 -2.30 5.92 -19.18
N PRO A 172 -2.73 4.65 -19.22
CA PRO A 172 -2.10 3.59 -18.44
C PRO A 172 -0.60 3.61 -18.69
N ILE A 173 0.18 3.49 -17.60
CA ILE A 173 1.65 3.44 -17.64
C ILE A 173 2.07 2.37 -18.66
N ALA A 174 2.49 2.79 -19.85
CA ALA A 174 3.23 1.96 -20.78
C ALA A 174 4.68 1.91 -20.31
N PRO A 175 5.36 0.76 -20.42
CA PRO A 175 6.74 0.61 -19.99
C PRO A 175 7.65 1.56 -20.78
N ALA A 176 8.36 2.43 -20.06
CA ALA A 176 9.30 3.38 -20.65
C ALA A 176 10.45 2.65 -21.34
N GLU A 177 10.75 3.02 -22.59
CA GLU A 177 12.01 2.61 -23.24
C GLU A 177 13.19 3.29 -22.54
N PRO A 178 14.30 2.56 -22.31
CA PRO A 178 15.45 3.11 -21.60
C PRO A 178 16.16 4.20 -22.43
N PRO A 179 16.63 5.28 -21.80
CA PRO A 179 17.37 6.33 -22.50
C PRO A 179 18.74 5.80 -22.99
N PRO A 180 19.27 6.32 -24.10
CA PRO A 180 20.63 6.00 -24.53
C PRO A 180 21.64 6.59 -23.54
N PHE A 181 22.53 5.75 -23.04
CA PHE A 181 23.58 6.13 -22.10
C PHE A 181 24.57 7.13 -22.74
N PRO A 182 24.95 8.22 -22.04
CA PRO A 182 26.09 9.03 -22.45
C PRO A 182 27.40 8.29 -22.13
N ASP A 183 28.33 8.30 -23.08
CA ASP A 183 29.70 7.86 -22.88
C ASP A 183 30.38 8.75 -21.83
N GLU A 184 30.72 8.22 -20.65
CA GLU A 184 31.57 8.95 -19.71
C GLU A 184 32.66 8.08 -19.08
N GLU A 185 33.85 8.67 -19.09
CA GLU A 185 35.16 8.11 -18.82
C GLU A 185 35.35 7.63 -17.37
N ALA A 186 36.08 6.53 -17.21
CA ALA A 186 36.41 5.94 -15.92
C ALA A 186 37.37 6.82 -15.08
N PRO A 187 37.08 7.06 -13.78
CA PRO A 187 38.10 7.54 -12.85
C PRO A 187 38.85 6.37 -12.19
N SER A 188 40.17 6.53 -12.07
CA SER A 188 41.09 5.61 -11.34
C SER A 188 40.82 5.57 -9.83
N PRO A 189 41.10 4.45 -9.14
CA PRO A 189 40.93 4.35 -7.70
C PRO A 189 42.21 4.69 -6.93
N GLU A 190 42.06 5.43 -5.83
CA GLU A 190 43.04 5.51 -4.74
C GLU A 190 42.33 5.12 -3.43
N PRO A 191 42.96 4.35 -2.51
CA PRO A 191 42.27 3.84 -1.32
C PRO A 191 42.56 4.69 -0.08
N ALA A 192 41.52 4.94 0.73
CA ALA A 192 41.69 5.41 2.10
C ALA A 192 41.01 4.43 3.08
N GLN A 193 41.85 3.81 3.91
CA GLN A 193 41.47 3.07 5.11
C GLN A 193 41.15 4.08 6.23
N THR A 194 40.18 3.80 7.10
CA THR A 194 40.09 4.46 8.40
C THR A 194 39.54 3.51 9.47
N GLU A 195 40.23 3.53 10.60
CA GLU A 195 40.12 2.73 11.82
C GLU A 195 38.79 2.85 12.58
N LEU A 196 38.38 1.71 13.14
CA LEU A 196 37.33 1.56 14.15
C LEU A 196 37.87 1.97 15.54
N ALA A 197 37.27 2.99 16.15
CA ALA A 197 37.50 3.31 17.55
C ALA A 197 36.51 2.58 18.47
N GLN A 198 37.06 1.95 19.51
CA GLN A 198 36.39 1.19 20.56
C GLN A 198 35.61 2.11 21.51
N ILE A 199 34.42 1.67 21.94
CA ILE A 199 33.62 2.33 23.00
C ILE A 199 33.64 1.42 24.23
N GLU A 200 34.17 1.93 25.35
CA GLU A 200 34.11 1.28 26.67
C GLU A 200 32.69 1.34 27.27
N PRO A 201 32.24 0.30 27.99
CA PRO A 201 30.94 0.31 28.65
C PRO A 201 31.00 1.01 30.02
N MET A 202 30.08 1.96 30.21
CA MET A 202 29.88 2.70 31.46
C MET A 202 29.17 1.82 32.50
N GLN A 203 29.79 1.65 33.67
CA GLN A 203 29.20 0.97 34.84
C GLN A 203 28.14 1.87 35.49
N VAL A 204 26.95 1.33 35.74
CA VAL A 204 25.86 2.00 36.46
C VAL A 204 25.79 1.43 37.88
N GLU A 205 25.86 2.33 38.86
CA GLU A 205 25.78 2.09 40.30
C GLU A 205 24.30 1.89 40.74
N PRO A 206 23.99 0.96 41.67
CA PRO A 206 22.61 0.67 42.04
C PRO A 206 22.05 1.68 43.06
N ALA A 207 20.96 2.35 42.69
CA ALA A 207 20.19 3.21 43.57
C ALA A 207 19.39 2.39 44.61
N GLN A 208 19.36 2.92 45.84
CA GLN A 208 18.73 2.35 47.01
C GLN A 208 17.19 2.36 46.90
N ALA A 209 16.56 1.30 47.38
CA ALA A 209 15.10 1.14 47.41
C ALA A 209 14.48 1.98 48.55
N GLU A 210 13.70 2.99 48.19
CA GLU A 210 12.77 3.65 49.11
C GLU A 210 11.47 2.86 49.22
N SER A 211 11.05 2.61 50.46
CA SER A 211 9.83 1.90 50.84
C SER A 211 8.58 2.72 50.53
N ILE A 212 7.68 2.17 49.71
CA ILE A 212 6.36 2.73 49.42
C ILE A 212 5.37 2.34 50.55
N PRO A 213 4.60 3.28 51.13
CA PRO A 213 3.58 2.97 52.13
C PRO A 213 2.33 2.32 51.50
N GLU A 214 1.70 1.43 52.28
CA GLU A 214 0.49 0.67 51.95
C GLU A 214 -0.73 1.59 51.72
N PRO A 215 -1.55 1.37 50.67
CA PRO A 215 -2.75 2.17 50.41
C PRO A 215 -3.92 1.80 51.32
N PRO A 216 -4.77 2.75 51.73
CA PRO A 216 -5.93 2.49 52.58
C PRO A 216 -7.08 1.80 51.83
N ALA A 217 -7.92 1.12 52.61
CA ALA A 217 -9.01 0.25 52.17
C ALA A 217 -10.02 0.91 51.20
N ALA A 218 -10.41 0.15 50.17
CA ALA A 218 -11.35 0.55 49.13
C ALA A 218 -12.81 0.68 49.64
N GLU A 219 -13.50 1.71 49.18
CA GLU A 219 -14.96 1.87 49.31
C GLU A 219 -15.72 0.98 48.30
N PRO A 220 -16.97 0.58 48.61
CA PRO A 220 -17.74 -0.34 47.76
C PRO A 220 -18.29 0.34 46.49
N ILE A 221 -18.07 -0.30 45.34
CA ILE A 221 -18.54 0.13 44.02
C ILE A 221 -20.07 -0.07 43.91
N PRO A 222 -20.85 0.90 43.37
CA PRO A 222 -22.29 0.71 43.12
C PRO A 222 -22.55 -0.28 41.98
N SER A 223 -23.65 -1.04 42.09
CA SER A 223 -24.09 -2.03 41.10
C SER A 223 -24.19 -1.45 39.67
N ALA A 224 -23.60 -2.18 38.72
CA ALA A 224 -23.66 -1.90 37.29
C ALA A 224 -25.09 -2.02 36.73
N GLU A 225 -25.49 -1.05 35.92
CA GLU A 225 -26.69 -1.07 35.08
C GLU A 225 -26.56 -2.11 33.95
N PRO A 226 -27.66 -2.69 33.45
CA PRO A 226 -27.61 -3.68 32.37
C PRO A 226 -27.11 -3.06 31.05
N PRO A 227 -26.34 -3.79 30.22
CA PRO A 227 -25.87 -3.29 28.94
C PRO A 227 -27.04 -3.05 27.97
N ALA A 228 -27.03 -1.88 27.32
CA ALA A 228 -27.96 -1.53 26.25
C ALA A 228 -27.80 -2.47 25.04
N PRO A 229 -28.88 -2.72 24.27
CA PRO A 229 -28.82 -3.60 23.11
C PRO A 229 -27.94 -3.00 21.99
N PRO A 230 -27.21 -3.83 21.22
CA PRO A 230 -26.37 -3.35 20.12
C PRO A 230 -27.24 -2.78 18.99
N ILE A 231 -26.97 -1.53 18.60
CA ILE A 231 -27.55 -0.87 17.42
C ILE A 231 -26.64 -1.15 16.22
N SER A 232 -27.11 -1.97 15.28
CA SER A 232 -26.45 -2.18 13.99
C SER A 232 -26.73 -0.99 13.06
N LEU A 233 -25.71 -0.21 12.70
CA LEU A 233 -25.80 0.89 11.73
C LEU A 233 -25.24 0.42 10.37
N ALA A 234 -26.11 0.34 9.36
CA ALA A 234 -25.72 0.05 7.99
C ALA A 234 -25.26 1.32 7.27
N VAL A 235 -23.97 1.38 6.94
CA VAL A 235 -23.35 2.39 6.06
C VAL A 235 -23.99 2.28 4.66
N ARG A 236 -24.63 3.36 4.17
CA ARG A 236 -25.05 3.45 2.77
C ARG A 236 -23.88 3.91 1.93
N SER A 237 -23.50 3.10 0.95
CA SER A 237 -22.51 3.44 -0.08
C SER A 237 -23.20 4.00 -1.33
N ASP A 238 -22.62 5.04 -1.95
CA ASP A 238 -23.22 5.79 -3.06
C ASP A 238 -23.17 5.09 -4.44
N GLY A 239 -22.95 3.77 -4.49
CA GLY A 239 -23.02 2.99 -5.71
C GLY A 239 -22.75 1.50 -5.50
N PRO A 240 -23.03 0.65 -6.51
CA PRO A 240 -22.88 -0.81 -6.41
C PRO A 240 -21.44 -1.24 -6.07
N ALA A 241 -20.43 -0.46 -6.48
CA ALA A 241 -19.03 -0.69 -6.12
C ALA A 241 -18.77 -0.52 -4.63
N GLY A 242 -19.20 0.58 -4.04
CA GLY A 242 -19.06 0.78 -2.60
C GLY A 242 -19.89 -0.22 -1.79
N GLU A 243 -21.06 -0.63 -2.30
CA GLU A 243 -21.91 -1.62 -1.62
C GLU A 243 -21.19 -2.96 -1.50
N LEU A 244 -20.56 -3.37 -2.61
CA LEU A 244 -19.87 -4.65 -2.70
C LEU A 244 -18.54 -4.63 -1.95
N SER A 245 -17.75 -3.54 -2.03
CA SER A 245 -16.55 -3.37 -1.20
C SER A 245 -16.87 -3.43 0.29
N ASN A 246 -17.92 -2.73 0.75
CA ASN A 246 -18.36 -2.80 2.15
C ASN A 246 -18.91 -4.18 2.53
N LEU A 247 -19.47 -4.92 1.56
CA LEU A 247 -19.90 -6.29 1.80
C LEU A 247 -18.72 -7.23 2.01
N ILE A 248 -17.61 -7.05 1.28
CA ILE A 248 -16.40 -7.87 1.47
C ILE A 248 -15.82 -7.69 2.87
N VAL A 249 -15.76 -6.46 3.40
CA VAL A 249 -15.30 -6.24 4.79
C VAL A 249 -16.19 -6.99 5.79
N ARG A 250 -17.52 -6.87 5.65
CA ARG A 250 -18.47 -7.61 6.51
C ARG A 250 -18.41 -9.12 6.31
N TRP A 251 -18.08 -9.57 5.11
CA TRP A 251 -17.85 -10.98 4.80
C TRP A 251 -16.61 -11.49 5.54
N ASP A 252 -15.50 -10.76 5.51
CA ASP A 252 -14.26 -11.11 6.22
C ASP A 252 -14.49 -11.19 7.74
N GLU A 253 -15.20 -10.21 8.29
CA GLU A 253 -15.63 -10.20 9.69
C GLU A 253 -16.51 -11.42 10.00
N ALA A 254 -17.48 -11.74 9.13
CA ALA A 254 -18.37 -12.88 9.32
C ALA A 254 -17.64 -14.23 9.23
N VAL A 255 -16.66 -14.37 8.34
CA VAL A 255 -15.80 -15.56 8.27
C VAL A 255 -14.96 -15.66 9.54
N SER A 256 -14.32 -14.56 9.96
CA SER A 256 -13.48 -14.50 11.16
C SER A 256 -14.24 -14.79 12.45
N ALA A 257 -15.47 -14.27 12.57
CA ALA A 257 -16.36 -14.52 13.69
C ALA A 257 -17.14 -15.85 13.58
N ARG A 258 -16.97 -16.58 12.46
CA ARG A 258 -17.73 -17.81 12.14
C ARG A 258 -19.25 -17.59 12.22
N ASN A 259 -19.71 -16.43 11.74
CA ASN A 259 -21.11 -16.03 11.74
C ASN A 259 -21.88 -16.76 10.63
N VAL A 260 -22.39 -17.95 10.98
CA VAL A 260 -23.12 -18.85 10.07
C VAL A 260 -24.36 -18.16 9.49
N ASP A 261 -25.05 -17.33 10.27
CA ASP A 261 -26.28 -16.68 9.83
C ASP A 261 -26.00 -15.66 8.72
N PHE A 262 -24.97 -14.82 8.89
CA PHE A 262 -24.55 -13.87 7.86
C PHE A 262 -24.11 -14.59 6.58
N LEU A 263 -23.25 -15.61 6.72
CA LEU A 263 -22.76 -16.39 5.58
C LEU A 263 -23.91 -17.09 4.84
N THR A 264 -24.87 -17.66 5.58
CA THR A 264 -26.03 -18.34 4.96
C THR A 264 -26.95 -17.36 4.22
N ALA A 265 -27.06 -16.13 4.70
CA ALA A 265 -27.88 -15.09 4.07
C ALA A 265 -27.28 -14.55 2.76
N HIS A 266 -25.95 -14.56 2.63
CA HIS A 266 -25.25 -13.97 1.48
C HIS A 266 -24.66 -15.01 0.52
N ILE A 267 -24.62 -16.30 0.87
CA ILE A 267 -24.17 -17.38 -0.01
C ILE A 267 -25.36 -17.98 -0.77
N GLY A 268 -25.24 -18.01 -2.10
CA GLY A 268 -26.22 -18.58 -3.00
C GLY A 268 -26.55 -20.04 -2.69
N ALA A 269 -27.77 -20.45 -3.03
CA ALA A 269 -28.30 -21.77 -2.67
C ALA A 269 -27.41 -22.94 -3.16
N GLU A 270 -26.81 -22.83 -4.35
CA GLU A 270 -25.94 -23.88 -4.89
C GLU A 270 -24.62 -24.00 -4.12
N LEU A 271 -23.96 -22.90 -3.78
CA LEU A 271 -22.74 -22.93 -2.96
C LEU A 271 -23.02 -23.43 -1.53
N ARG A 272 -24.20 -23.12 -0.97
CA ARG A 272 -24.65 -23.69 0.31
C ARG A 272 -24.79 -25.20 0.23
N LYS A 273 -25.43 -25.74 -0.81
CA LYS A 273 -25.54 -27.19 -1.04
C LYS A 273 -24.17 -27.87 -1.20
N GLN A 274 -23.20 -27.16 -1.77
CA GLN A 274 -21.81 -27.62 -1.91
C GLN A 274 -21.01 -27.58 -0.59
N GLY A 275 -21.60 -27.08 0.50
CA GLY A 275 -20.97 -27.06 1.82
C GLY A 275 -20.04 -25.87 2.05
N LEU A 276 -20.13 -24.78 1.27
CA LEU A 276 -19.25 -23.62 1.45
C LEU A 276 -19.39 -22.98 2.84
N VAL A 277 -20.62 -22.88 3.37
CA VAL A 277 -20.85 -22.36 4.74
C VAL A 277 -20.14 -23.22 5.78
N ASP A 278 -20.25 -24.54 5.67
CA ASP A 278 -19.61 -25.47 6.59
C ASP A 278 -18.08 -25.40 6.47
N TYR A 279 -17.56 -25.25 5.25
CA TYR A 279 -16.13 -25.04 5.02
C TYR A 279 -15.62 -23.78 5.74
N LEU A 280 -16.26 -22.62 5.49
CA LEU A 280 -15.85 -21.33 6.07
C LEU A 280 -15.96 -21.32 7.60
N LYS A 281 -17.02 -21.93 8.15
CA LYS A 281 -17.21 -22.07 9.60
C LYS A 281 -16.10 -22.86 10.28
N ASN A 282 -15.54 -23.85 9.58
CA ASN A 282 -14.52 -24.76 10.11
C ASN A 282 -13.09 -24.38 9.73
N ILE A 283 -12.85 -23.17 9.21
CA ILE A 283 -11.50 -22.66 8.98
C ILE A 283 -10.70 -22.72 10.30
N PRO A 284 -9.48 -23.30 10.30
CA PRO A 284 -8.64 -23.37 11.50
C PRO A 284 -8.44 -21.99 12.13
N SER A 285 -8.49 -21.91 13.46
CA SER A 285 -8.31 -20.62 14.17
C SER A 285 -6.95 -19.97 13.92
N ALA A 286 -5.94 -20.75 13.52
CA ALA A 286 -4.62 -20.24 13.13
C ALA A 286 -4.62 -19.44 11.81
N VAL A 287 -5.68 -19.55 11.01
CA VAL A 287 -5.90 -18.81 9.75
C VAL A 287 -6.77 -17.57 9.97
N LEU A 288 -7.25 -17.35 11.21
CA LEU A 288 -8.10 -16.23 11.57
C LEU A 288 -7.34 -15.22 12.45
N PRO A 289 -7.64 -13.90 12.35
CA PRO A 289 -8.65 -13.28 11.49
C PRO A 289 -8.24 -13.31 10.01
N LEU A 290 -9.25 -13.27 9.14
CA LEU A 290 -9.10 -13.18 7.70
C LEU A 290 -9.45 -11.75 7.26
N GLU A 291 -8.67 -11.20 6.35
CA GLU A 291 -8.88 -9.90 5.70
C GLU A 291 -8.73 -10.09 4.19
N SER A 292 -9.59 -9.51 3.37
CA SER A 292 -9.52 -9.62 1.92
C SER A 292 -9.05 -8.30 1.30
N GLN A 293 -7.94 -8.36 0.58
CA GLN A 293 -7.46 -7.28 -0.27
C GLN A 293 -8.06 -7.43 -1.68
N ILE A 294 -8.92 -6.50 -2.09
CA ILE A 294 -9.50 -6.50 -3.44
C ILE A 294 -8.41 -6.10 -4.46
N THR A 295 -8.11 -6.98 -5.41
CA THR A 295 -7.14 -6.73 -6.49
C THR A 295 -7.81 -6.36 -7.80
N ASN A 296 -9.00 -6.89 -8.06
CA ASN A 296 -9.84 -6.47 -9.18
C ASN A 296 -11.31 -6.44 -8.74
N LEU A 297 -12.05 -5.44 -9.22
CA LEU A 297 -13.49 -5.28 -9.01
C LEU A 297 -14.13 -4.82 -10.31
N GLU A 298 -14.91 -5.70 -10.91
CA GLU A 298 -15.68 -5.43 -12.13
C GLU A 298 -17.16 -5.50 -11.81
N ILE A 299 -17.89 -4.43 -12.09
CA ILE A 299 -19.32 -4.35 -11.82
C ILE A 299 -20.08 -4.03 -13.09
N THR A 300 -21.08 -4.84 -13.36
CA THR A 300 -22.15 -4.57 -14.32
C THR A 300 -23.43 -4.19 -13.56
N GLU A 301 -24.54 -3.92 -14.27
CA GLU A 301 -25.80 -3.50 -13.62
C GLU A 301 -26.30 -4.47 -12.54
N ARG A 302 -25.98 -5.77 -12.66
CA ARG A 302 -26.44 -6.81 -11.72
C ARG A 302 -25.35 -7.74 -11.21
N ASP A 303 -24.19 -7.80 -11.87
CA ASP A 303 -23.15 -8.75 -11.51
C ASP A 303 -21.90 -8.02 -11.04
N GLY A 304 -21.28 -8.52 -9.99
CA GLY A 304 -20.03 -8.03 -9.43
C GLY A 304 -19.01 -9.16 -9.39
N THR A 305 -17.93 -9.04 -10.15
CA THR A 305 -16.82 -9.98 -10.16
C THR A 305 -15.67 -9.39 -9.36
N LEU A 306 -15.16 -10.16 -8.40
CA LEU A 306 -14.05 -9.78 -7.55
C LEU A 306 -12.93 -10.80 -7.61
N THR A 307 -11.71 -10.28 -7.68
CA THR A 307 -10.51 -11.01 -7.32
C THR A 307 -9.96 -10.38 -6.05
N THR A 308 -9.62 -11.22 -5.07
CA THR A 308 -9.14 -10.81 -3.76
C THR A 308 -7.95 -11.66 -3.33
N ILE A 309 -7.03 -11.08 -2.56
CA ILE A 309 -6.01 -11.82 -1.81
C ILE A 309 -6.50 -11.88 -0.36
N MET A 310 -6.73 -13.08 0.15
CA MET A 310 -7.08 -13.31 1.55
C MET A 310 -5.81 -13.38 2.39
N ILE A 311 -5.76 -12.56 3.44
CA ILE A 311 -4.61 -12.30 4.30
C ILE A 311 -4.99 -12.71 5.74
N SER A 312 -4.04 -13.29 6.46
CA SER A 312 -4.17 -13.50 7.91
C SER A 312 -2.86 -13.14 8.60
N GLY A 313 -2.93 -12.33 9.66
CA GLY A 313 -1.74 -11.85 10.38
C GLY A 313 -0.74 -11.14 9.47
N GLY A 314 -1.23 -10.44 8.44
CA GLY A 314 -0.39 -9.75 7.44
C GLY A 314 0.27 -10.66 6.40
N GLN A 315 0.02 -11.98 6.42
CA GLN A 315 0.51 -12.90 5.39
C GLN A 315 -0.60 -13.26 4.40
N PRO A 316 -0.36 -13.12 3.08
CA PRO A 316 -1.32 -13.56 2.08
C PRO A 316 -1.36 -15.09 2.04
N LEU A 317 -2.55 -15.66 2.18
CA LEU A 317 -2.79 -17.10 2.29
C LEU A 317 -3.43 -17.68 1.05
N TYR A 318 -4.41 -16.98 0.49
CA TYR A 318 -5.18 -17.47 -0.64
C TYR A 318 -5.48 -16.36 -1.65
N ASP A 319 -5.51 -16.70 -2.92
CA ASP A 319 -6.21 -15.91 -3.92
C ASP A 319 -7.63 -16.44 -4.03
N ALA A 320 -8.61 -15.54 -3.97
CA ALA A 320 -10.01 -15.88 -4.10
C ALA A 320 -10.66 -15.08 -5.24
N PHE A 321 -11.51 -15.77 -5.97
CA PHE A 321 -12.34 -15.22 -7.03
C PHE A 321 -13.81 -15.41 -6.66
N MET A 322 -14.56 -14.32 -6.70
CA MET A 322 -15.94 -14.25 -6.24
C MET A 322 -16.83 -13.64 -7.33
N VAL A 323 -17.99 -14.24 -7.58
CA VAL A 323 -19.03 -13.63 -8.42
C VAL A 323 -20.27 -13.42 -7.57
N TRP A 324 -20.69 -12.16 -7.49
CA TRP A 324 -21.83 -11.69 -6.73
C TRP A 324 -22.93 -11.23 -7.69
N ILE A 325 -24.18 -11.52 -7.37
CA ILE A 325 -25.34 -11.03 -8.11
C ILE A 325 -26.17 -10.14 -7.19
N LYS A 326 -26.54 -8.96 -7.68
CA LYS A 326 -27.43 -8.02 -7.00
C LYS A 326 -28.86 -8.55 -7.06
N ILE A 327 -29.41 -8.80 -5.88
CA ILE A 327 -30.80 -9.18 -5.64
C ILE A 327 -31.56 -8.00 -5.01
N ALA A 328 -32.87 -8.13 -4.82
CA ALA A 328 -33.71 -7.04 -4.31
C ALA A 328 -33.23 -6.47 -2.96
N ASP A 329 -32.70 -7.33 -2.09
CA ASP A 329 -32.32 -7.01 -0.71
C ASP A 329 -30.80 -6.99 -0.47
N GLY A 330 -29.96 -7.01 -1.53
CA GLY A 330 -28.51 -6.98 -1.37
C GLY A 330 -27.76 -7.71 -2.48
N TRP A 331 -26.64 -8.34 -2.11
CA TRP A 331 -25.81 -9.12 -3.02
C TRP A 331 -25.74 -10.58 -2.54
N GLU A 332 -25.78 -11.51 -3.49
CA GLU A 332 -25.69 -12.94 -3.23
C GLU A 332 -24.48 -13.53 -3.98
N LEU A 333 -23.60 -14.22 -3.26
CA LEU A 333 -22.44 -14.91 -3.80
C LEU A 333 -22.87 -16.15 -4.57
N GLN A 334 -22.64 -16.16 -5.88
CA GLN A 334 -22.98 -17.27 -6.78
C GLN A 334 -21.81 -18.18 -7.09
N ARG A 335 -20.59 -17.63 -7.12
CA ARG A 335 -19.38 -18.39 -7.40
C ARG A 335 -18.29 -17.98 -6.44
N PHE A 336 -17.62 -18.98 -5.89
CA PHE A 336 -16.47 -18.81 -5.02
C PHE A 336 -15.42 -19.84 -5.39
N THR A 337 -14.22 -19.39 -5.73
CA THR A 337 -13.06 -20.27 -5.91
C THR A 337 -11.90 -19.68 -5.15
N MET A 338 -11.12 -20.53 -4.49
CA MET A 338 -9.99 -20.13 -3.67
C MET A 338 -8.84 -21.09 -3.92
N HIS A 339 -7.63 -20.57 -4.08
CA HIS A 339 -6.40 -21.37 -4.16
C HIS A 339 -5.31 -20.74 -3.30
N PRO A 340 -4.31 -21.51 -2.83
CA PRO A 340 -3.19 -20.94 -2.08
C PRO A 340 -2.58 -19.77 -2.85
N HIS A 341 -2.30 -18.68 -2.12
CA HIS A 341 -1.72 -17.48 -2.71
C HIS A 341 -0.34 -17.82 -3.25
N GLN A 342 -0.15 -17.57 -4.54
CA GLN A 342 1.16 -17.64 -5.16
C GLN A 342 1.59 -16.19 -5.42
N PRO A 343 2.56 -15.65 -4.67
CA PRO A 343 2.98 -14.27 -4.89
C PRO A 343 3.48 -14.13 -6.33
N ALA A 344 2.72 -13.38 -7.14
CA ALA A 344 3.17 -12.99 -8.45
C ALA A 344 4.34 -12.03 -8.27
N ALA A 345 5.51 -12.42 -8.80
CA ALA A 345 6.67 -11.54 -8.83
C ALA A 345 6.30 -10.24 -9.57
N PRO A 346 6.75 -9.05 -9.10
CA PRO A 346 6.58 -7.82 -9.87
C PRO A 346 7.07 -8.01 -11.31
N GLN A 347 6.34 -7.51 -12.31
CA GLN A 347 6.68 -7.78 -13.72
C GLN A 347 8.11 -7.33 -14.05
N GLY A 348 8.58 -6.20 -13.51
CA GLY A 348 9.96 -5.76 -13.66
C GLY A 348 10.98 -6.74 -13.08
N LEU A 349 10.66 -7.43 -11.97
CA LEU A 349 11.51 -8.49 -11.42
C LEU A 349 11.52 -9.72 -12.36
N ILE A 350 10.35 -10.13 -12.87
CA ILE A 350 10.24 -11.22 -13.83
C ILE A 350 11.06 -10.91 -15.08
N ASP A 351 10.93 -9.71 -15.62
CA ASP A 351 11.62 -9.29 -16.84
C ASP A 351 13.12 -9.19 -16.61
N SER A 352 13.55 -8.71 -15.44
CA SER A 352 14.96 -8.67 -15.04
C SER A 352 15.56 -10.08 -14.94
N ILE A 353 14.87 -11.03 -14.29
CA ILE A 353 15.32 -12.43 -14.21
C ILE A 353 15.33 -13.09 -15.60
N LYS A 354 14.32 -12.83 -16.43
CA LYS A 354 14.29 -13.31 -17.83
C LYS A 354 15.44 -12.75 -18.67
N GLY A 355 15.78 -11.48 -18.47
CA GLY A 355 16.95 -10.85 -19.08
C GLY A 355 18.23 -11.55 -18.69
N TYR A 356 18.45 -11.75 -17.39
CA TYR A 356 19.60 -12.48 -16.88
C TYR A 356 19.71 -13.93 -17.39
N VAL A 357 18.59 -14.67 -17.44
CA VAL A 357 18.62 -16.04 -17.98
C VAL A 357 18.97 -16.05 -19.47
N ARG A 358 18.57 -15.02 -20.22
CA ARG A 358 18.97 -14.86 -21.63
C ARG A 358 20.46 -14.57 -21.74
N GLU A 359 21.00 -13.68 -20.93
CA GLU A 359 22.45 -13.41 -20.85
C GLU A 359 23.23 -14.70 -20.49
N LEU A 360 22.70 -15.51 -19.56
CA LEU A 360 23.28 -16.79 -19.20
C LEU A 360 23.24 -17.79 -20.36
N GLN A 361 22.15 -17.85 -21.12
CA GLN A 361 22.02 -18.68 -22.32
C GLN A 361 23.02 -18.25 -23.41
N GLU A 362 23.18 -16.94 -23.63
CA GLU A 362 24.13 -16.37 -24.58
C GLU A 362 25.57 -16.64 -24.15
N ALA A 363 25.92 -16.40 -22.88
CA ALA A 363 27.24 -16.69 -22.32
C ALA A 363 27.60 -18.18 -22.44
N ALA A 364 26.64 -19.08 -22.21
CA ALA A 364 26.81 -20.52 -22.40
C ALA A 364 27.12 -20.92 -23.86
N ALA A 365 26.86 -20.05 -24.83
CA ALA A 365 27.17 -20.25 -26.24
C ALA A 365 28.54 -19.70 -26.66
N VAL A 366 29.11 -18.75 -25.90
CA VAL A 366 30.30 -17.98 -26.31
C VAL A 366 31.57 -18.50 -25.63
N ASP A 367 31.76 -18.21 -24.35
CA ASP A 367 33.02 -18.45 -23.64
C ASP A 367 32.79 -18.83 -22.18
N ARG A 368 33.71 -19.65 -21.66
CA ARG A 368 33.79 -20.10 -20.28
C ARG A 368 33.95 -18.94 -19.30
N GLU A 369 34.75 -17.94 -19.62
CA GLU A 369 35.03 -16.84 -18.68
C GLU A 369 33.78 -16.00 -18.39
N VAL A 370 32.98 -15.72 -19.44
CA VAL A 370 31.73 -14.95 -19.33
C VAL A 370 30.70 -15.66 -18.46
N ILE A 371 30.54 -16.97 -18.64
CA ILE A 371 29.61 -17.75 -17.81
C ILE A 371 30.10 -17.91 -16.37
N GLU A 372 31.42 -18.00 -16.14
CA GLU A 372 31.97 -18.03 -14.78
C GLU A 372 31.68 -16.74 -14.00
N GLU A 373 31.69 -15.59 -14.67
CA GLU A 373 31.33 -14.29 -14.08
C GLU A 373 29.86 -14.25 -13.66
N LEU A 374 28.93 -14.65 -14.55
CA LEU A 374 27.49 -14.65 -14.27
C LEU A 374 27.10 -15.63 -13.16
N LEU A 375 27.85 -16.72 -12.98
CA LEU A 375 27.52 -17.73 -11.98
C LEU A 375 27.78 -17.26 -10.56
N GLY A 376 28.82 -16.47 -10.27
CA GLY A 376 29.07 -15.97 -8.90
C GLY A 376 29.22 -17.03 -7.78
N LEU A 377 29.36 -18.32 -8.11
CA LEU A 377 29.46 -19.42 -7.15
C LEU A 377 30.81 -19.39 -6.41
N PRO A 378 30.84 -19.38 -5.06
CA PRO A 378 32.10 -19.23 -4.31
C PRO A 378 33.01 -20.46 -4.39
N ASP A 379 32.44 -21.66 -4.52
CA ASP A 379 33.20 -22.91 -4.64
C ASP A 379 33.67 -23.15 -6.09
N PRO A 380 34.99 -23.20 -6.37
CA PRO A 380 35.52 -23.45 -7.70
C PRO A 380 35.07 -24.78 -8.31
N ALA A 381 34.85 -25.82 -7.50
CA ALA A 381 34.41 -27.12 -7.99
C ALA A 381 32.96 -27.08 -8.46
N GLN A 382 32.07 -26.49 -7.65
CA GLN A 382 30.67 -26.25 -8.04
C GLN A 382 30.58 -25.34 -9.26
N ARG A 383 31.41 -24.30 -9.32
CA ARG A 383 31.48 -23.41 -10.48
C ARG A 383 31.86 -24.15 -11.75
N ALA A 384 32.90 -24.99 -11.72
CA ALA A 384 33.30 -25.79 -12.88
C ALA A 384 32.20 -26.77 -13.35
N ILE A 385 31.44 -27.36 -12.41
CA ILE A 385 30.30 -28.22 -12.72
C ILE A 385 29.18 -27.41 -13.37
N ALA A 386 28.83 -26.25 -12.81
CA ALA A 386 27.82 -25.36 -13.34
C ALA A 386 28.14 -24.93 -14.77
N VAL A 387 29.37 -24.47 -15.02
CA VAL A 387 29.83 -24.08 -16.35
C VAL A 387 29.68 -25.23 -17.34
N SER A 388 30.16 -26.42 -16.96
CA SER A 388 30.05 -27.60 -17.83
C SER A 388 28.60 -27.98 -18.11
N LEU A 389 27.70 -27.84 -17.12
CA LEU A 389 26.28 -28.09 -17.28
C LEU A 389 25.69 -27.12 -18.30
N PHE A 390 25.79 -25.81 -18.04
CA PHE A 390 25.17 -24.78 -18.88
C PHE A 390 25.72 -24.78 -20.31
N GLN A 391 27.04 -24.99 -20.48
CA GLN A 391 27.63 -25.14 -21.82
C GLN A 391 27.09 -26.37 -22.57
N GLY A 392 26.70 -27.42 -21.85
CA GLY A 392 26.14 -28.65 -22.39
C GLY A 392 24.63 -28.60 -22.67
N LEU A 393 23.91 -27.57 -22.23
CA LEU A 393 22.47 -27.43 -22.48
C LEU A 393 22.16 -27.10 -23.94
N ASN A 394 20.92 -27.37 -24.36
CA ASN A 394 20.46 -26.94 -25.68
C ASN A 394 20.27 -25.42 -25.68
N LYS A 395 20.98 -24.74 -26.57
CA LYS A 395 21.00 -23.29 -26.69
C LYS A 395 20.22 -22.78 -27.91
N GLU A 396 19.77 -23.68 -28.79
CA GLU A 396 19.03 -23.35 -30.00
C GLU A 396 17.57 -22.98 -29.72
N GLU A 397 17.00 -23.50 -28.64
CA GLU A 397 15.65 -23.15 -28.18
C GLU A 397 15.71 -22.16 -27.00
N PRO A 398 14.80 -21.18 -26.92
CA PRO A 398 14.76 -20.23 -25.82
C PRO A 398 14.43 -20.95 -24.51
N TRP A 399 15.20 -20.67 -23.46
CA TRP A 399 14.95 -21.22 -22.13
C TRP A 399 13.72 -20.57 -21.50
N GLN A 400 12.81 -21.38 -20.97
CA GLN A 400 11.60 -20.86 -20.32
C GLN A 400 11.89 -20.59 -18.84
N VAL A 401 11.48 -19.42 -18.35
CA VAL A 401 11.73 -19.00 -16.97
C VAL A 401 10.42 -18.94 -16.20
N ILE A 402 10.41 -19.62 -15.05
CA ILE A 402 9.31 -19.61 -14.08
C ILE A 402 9.87 -19.06 -12.77
N VAL A 403 9.40 -17.88 -12.34
CA VAL A 403 9.77 -17.35 -11.02
C VAL A 403 8.94 -18.07 -9.97
N THR A 404 9.59 -18.93 -9.19
CA THR A 404 8.92 -19.84 -8.24
C THR A 404 8.77 -19.24 -6.86
N ASN A 405 9.69 -18.34 -6.45
CA ASN A 405 9.55 -17.57 -5.23
C ASN A 405 10.22 -16.18 -5.39
N PRO A 406 9.45 -15.10 -5.61
CA PRO A 406 10.03 -13.76 -5.76
C PRO A 406 10.71 -13.22 -4.52
N ARG A 407 10.31 -13.64 -3.31
CA ARG A 407 10.91 -13.15 -2.05
C ARG A 407 12.30 -13.73 -1.80
N GLU A 408 12.55 -14.92 -2.32
CA GLU A 408 13.84 -15.63 -2.22
C GLU A 408 14.63 -15.60 -3.54
N PHE A 409 14.17 -14.82 -4.53
CA PHE A 409 14.75 -14.74 -5.88
C PHE A 409 15.01 -16.13 -6.50
N ARG A 410 14.05 -17.04 -6.35
CA ARG A 410 14.13 -18.38 -6.94
C ARG A 410 13.42 -18.44 -8.28
N ALA A 411 14.10 -19.03 -9.25
CA ALA A 411 13.59 -19.23 -10.58
C ALA A 411 13.91 -20.63 -11.08
N THR A 412 12.95 -21.28 -11.73
CA THR A 412 13.17 -22.53 -12.45
C THR A 412 13.32 -22.21 -13.93
N ILE A 413 14.42 -22.65 -14.53
CA ILE A 413 14.64 -22.63 -15.96
C ILE A 413 14.23 -23.99 -16.51
N LEU A 414 13.31 -24.01 -17.48
CA LEU A 414 12.99 -25.19 -18.26
C LEU A 414 13.71 -25.11 -19.60
N VAL A 415 14.55 -26.12 -19.85
CA VAL A 415 15.34 -26.26 -21.06
C VAL A 415 14.92 -27.51 -21.80
N ARG A 416 14.40 -27.35 -23.02
CA ARG A 416 14.17 -28.47 -23.92
C ARG A 416 15.49 -28.94 -24.50
N HIS A 417 16.14 -29.88 -23.82
CA HIS A 417 17.48 -30.32 -24.18
C HIS A 417 17.47 -31.22 -25.42
N SER A 418 16.44 -32.06 -25.58
CA SER A 418 16.22 -32.87 -26.78
C SER A 418 14.73 -33.11 -27.02
N PRO A 419 14.31 -33.69 -28.15
CA PRO A 419 12.89 -34.02 -28.39
C PRO A 419 12.24 -34.93 -27.33
N ARG A 420 13.04 -35.60 -26.49
CA ARG A 420 12.58 -36.52 -25.44
C ARG A 420 13.12 -36.19 -24.05
N THR A 421 13.75 -35.04 -23.87
CA THR A 421 14.42 -34.71 -22.62
C THR A 421 14.29 -33.22 -22.35
N ASP A 422 13.57 -32.91 -21.28
CA ASP A 422 13.56 -31.57 -20.71
C ASP A 422 14.44 -31.59 -19.46
N VAL A 423 15.06 -30.46 -19.17
CA VAL A 423 15.87 -30.25 -17.97
C VAL A 423 15.27 -29.08 -17.23
N ALA A 424 14.91 -29.28 -15.96
CA ALA A 424 14.64 -28.19 -15.05
C ALA A 424 15.91 -27.83 -14.29
N ILE A 425 16.15 -26.53 -14.16
CA ILE A 425 17.25 -25.99 -13.40
C ILE A 425 16.67 -24.98 -12.42
N ASP A 426 16.64 -25.36 -11.16
CA ASP A 426 16.27 -24.45 -10.08
C ASP A 426 17.48 -23.59 -9.74
N LEU A 427 17.30 -22.29 -9.84
CA LEU A 427 18.28 -21.27 -9.47
C LEU A 427 17.84 -20.56 -8.21
N GLU A 428 18.79 -20.41 -7.28
CA GLU A 428 18.72 -19.39 -6.25
C GLU A 428 19.59 -18.22 -6.70
N LEU A 429 18.98 -17.04 -6.86
CA LEU A 429 19.67 -15.85 -7.35
C LEU A 429 20.00 -14.91 -6.20
N ALA A 430 21.12 -14.20 -6.30
CA ALA A 430 21.43 -13.09 -5.43
C ALA A 430 21.49 -11.79 -6.27
N ALA A 431 20.83 -10.75 -5.78
CA ALA A 431 20.90 -9.42 -6.38
C ALA A 431 22.28 -8.79 -6.14
N GLU A 432 22.83 -8.18 -7.19
CA GLU A 432 24.06 -7.41 -7.17
C GLU A 432 23.81 -6.00 -7.76
N PRO A 433 24.70 -5.02 -7.52
CA PRO A 433 24.53 -3.66 -8.03
C PRO A 433 24.32 -3.58 -9.56
N THR A 434 24.85 -4.56 -10.29
CA THR A 434 24.82 -4.61 -11.76
C THR A 434 23.87 -5.66 -12.33
N GLY A 435 23.15 -6.43 -11.49
CA GLY A 435 22.25 -7.47 -11.98
C GLY A 435 22.06 -8.64 -11.02
N TRP A 436 22.14 -9.86 -11.54
CA TRP A 436 21.94 -11.10 -10.80
C TRP A 436 23.17 -12.00 -10.86
N ARG A 437 23.37 -12.80 -9.83
CA ARG A 437 24.30 -13.94 -9.84
C ARG A 437 23.62 -15.21 -9.35
N VAL A 438 24.11 -16.38 -9.78
CA VAL A 438 23.64 -17.68 -9.27
C VAL A 438 24.26 -17.98 -7.89
N ALA A 439 23.48 -17.83 -6.82
CA ALA A 439 23.94 -18.22 -5.48
C ALA A 439 24.02 -19.74 -5.32
N SER A 440 23.06 -20.47 -5.90
CA SER A 440 23.09 -21.93 -5.99
C SER A 440 22.23 -22.43 -7.15
N PHE A 441 22.45 -23.67 -7.59
CA PHE A 441 21.61 -24.29 -8.60
C PHE A 441 21.42 -25.80 -8.35
N HIS A 442 20.29 -26.32 -8.81
CA HIS A 442 20.02 -27.75 -8.87
C HIS A 442 19.41 -28.07 -10.23
N ALA A 443 19.99 -29.04 -10.94
CA ALA A 443 19.48 -29.48 -12.24
C ALA A 443 18.97 -30.91 -12.16
N TYR A 444 17.80 -31.16 -12.73
CA TYR A 444 17.21 -32.49 -12.81
C TYR A 444 16.48 -32.70 -14.13
N PRO A 445 16.52 -33.93 -14.69
CA PRO A 445 15.77 -34.26 -15.89
C PRO A 445 14.27 -34.33 -15.59
N ILE A 446 13.47 -33.84 -16.53
CA ILE A 446 12.02 -34.00 -16.57
C ILE A 446 11.71 -34.94 -17.73
N ASN A 447 11.05 -36.06 -17.43
CA ASN A 447 10.64 -37.08 -18.40
C ASN A 447 9.17 -37.00 -18.74
#